data_AF-A0A8E8EXI1-F1
#
_entry.id   AF-A0A8E8EXI1-F1
#
_cell.length_a   1.000
_cell.length_b   1.000
_cell.length_c   1.000
_cell.angle_alpha   90.00
_cell.angle_beta   90.00
_cell.angle_gamma   90.00
#
_symmetry.space_group_name_H-M   'P 1'
#
loop_
_entity.id
_entity.type
_entity.pdbx_description
1 polymer ?
#
loop_
_entity_poly.entity_id
_entity_poly.type
_entity_poly.pdbx_seq_one_letter_code
_entity_poly.pdbx_strand_id
1 'polypeptide(L)'
;MEIRRLPATAAAAERYARALWLPYHRDLAAAVEAHALADRPDEELIAAEAEFRLDLLREDADRRLWVVAVDPEVAPADVDSEALDPESPDPEAPAPVGVPDPDRGLVAFVSTSVDACPEVFDRLDRLVVGDIYVDESYRGTGLADQLLERAAADAREQGCDELRLDVDVDNERATAFYEKRGFEPYRKQLTREVE
;
A
#
# COMPACT_ATOMS: atom_id res chain seq x y z
N MET A 1 -14.68 9.95 1.80
CA MET A 1 -13.38 9.23 1.71
C MET A 1 -13.33 8.51 0.38
N GLU A 2 -12.16 8.42 -0.25
CA GLU A 2 -12.05 7.76 -1.55
C GLU A 2 -10.73 7.01 -1.71
N ILE A 3 -10.78 5.76 -2.21
CA ILE A 3 -9.60 4.97 -2.58
C ILE A 3 -9.35 5.12 -4.08
N ARG A 4 -8.18 5.61 -4.46
CA ARG A 4 -7.81 5.88 -5.87
C ARG A 4 -6.44 5.31 -6.23
N ARG A 5 -6.26 4.93 -7.49
CA ARG A 5 -4.94 4.61 -8.04
C ARG A 5 -4.14 5.89 -8.21
N LEU A 6 -2.96 5.96 -7.61
CA LEU A 6 -2.03 7.07 -7.80
C LEU A 6 -1.52 7.06 -9.26
N PRO A 7 -1.63 8.18 -9.99
CA PRO A 7 -1.12 8.25 -11.37
C PRO A 7 0.41 8.32 -11.38
N ALA A 8 1.03 7.82 -12.46
CA ALA A 8 2.47 7.86 -12.68
C ALA A 8 2.97 9.26 -13.14
N THR A 9 2.75 10.27 -12.30
CA THR A 9 3.21 11.65 -12.52
C THR A 9 4.13 12.10 -11.38
N ALA A 10 5.08 13.00 -11.68
CA ALA A 10 6.02 13.51 -10.69
C ALA A 10 5.32 14.18 -9.50
N ALA A 11 4.30 15.00 -9.76
CA ALA A 11 3.54 15.68 -8.71
C ALA A 11 2.80 14.70 -7.77
N ALA A 12 2.26 13.61 -8.32
CA ALA A 12 1.59 12.59 -7.52
C ALA A 12 2.59 11.78 -6.68
N ALA A 13 3.72 11.41 -7.27
CA ALA A 13 4.79 10.69 -6.58
C ALA A 13 5.40 11.51 -5.43
N GLU A 14 5.66 12.81 -5.65
CA GLU A 14 6.17 13.71 -4.61
C GLU A 14 5.17 13.88 -3.46
N ARG A 15 3.89 14.08 -3.78
CA ARG A 15 2.82 14.19 -2.77
C ARG A 15 2.69 12.90 -1.96
N TYR A 16 2.75 11.74 -2.60
CA TYR A 16 2.76 10.44 -1.93
C TYR A 16 3.98 10.30 -1.01
N ALA A 17 5.18 10.59 -1.53
CA ALA A 17 6.42 10.45 -0.79
C ALA A 17 6.40 11.29 0.50
N ARG A 18 5.94 12.53 0.38
CA ARG A 18 5.80 13.47 1.50
C ARG A 18 4.71 13.10 2.51
N ALA A 19 3.51 12.79 2.03
CA ALA A 19 2.34 12.63 2.89
C ALA A 19 2.23 11.24 3.52
N LEU A 20 2.81 10.22 2.89
CA LEU A 20 2.55 8.82 3.26
C LEU A 20 3.82 8.01 3.44
N TRP A 21 4.73 8.00 2.46
CA TRP A 21 5.93 7.16 2.51
C TRP A 21 6.88 7.57 3.64
N LEU A 22 7.17 8.87 3.76
CA LEU A 22 8.10 9.37 4.77
C LEU A 22 7.56 9.15 6.20
N PRO A 23 6.28 9.49 6.52
CA PRO A 23 5.69 9.14 7.81
C PRO A 23 5.67 7.63 8.08
N TYR A 24 5.33 6.81 7.08
CA TYR A 24 5.33 5.36 7.19
C TYR A 24 6.69 4.81 7.60
N HIS A 25 7.77 5.15 6.87
CA HIS A 25 9.09 4.61 7.20
C HIS A 25 9.63 5.13 8.54
N ARG A 26 9.25 6.33 8.96
CA ARG A 26 9.57 6.84 10.30
C ARG A 26 8.87 6.06 11.41
N ASP A 27 7.60 5.75 11.24
CA ASP A 27 6.85 4.90 12.19
C ASP A 27 7.38 3.47 12.19
N LEU A 28 7.66 2.90 11.01
CA LEU A 28 8.16 1.54 10.88
C LEU A 28 9.57 1.37 11.47
N ALA A 29 10.46 2.36 11.30
CA ALA A 29 11.80 2.34 11.89
C ALA A 29 11.81 2.26 13.42
N ALA A 30 10.71 2.64 14.09
CA ALA A 30 10.58 2.47 15.54
C ALA A 30 10.40 1.00 15.97
N ALA A 31 9.90 0.14 15.07
CA ALA A 31 9.68 -1.27 15.31
C ALA A 31 10.68 -2.17 14.58
N VAL A 32 11.18 -1.75 13.42
CA VAL A 32 12.06 -2.55 12.55
C VAL A 32 13.27 -1.72 12.15
N GLU A 33 14.43 -2.00 12.77
CA GLU A 33 15.67 -1.23 12.58
C GLU A 33 16.14 -1.21 11.11
N ALA A 34 15.89 -2.27 10.36
CA ALA A 34 16.24 -2.36 8.94
C ALA A 34 15.57 -1.30 8.05
N HIS A 35 14.51 -0.65 8.53
CA HIS A 35 13.82 0.46 7.84
C HIS A 35 14.30 1.84 8.28
N ALA A 36 15.37 1.95 9.07
CA ALA A 36 15.94 3.23 9.44
C ALA A 36 16.36 4.03 8.20
N LEU A 37 15.84 5.25 8.08
CA LEU A 37 16.16 6.16 6.97
C LEU A 37 17.57 6.71 7.13
N ALA A 38 18.23 6.99 5.99
CA ALA A 38 19.52 7.64 5.97
C ALA A 38 19.47 9.02 6.65
N ASP A 39 20.56 9.41 7.32
CA ASP A 39 20.72 10.74 7.92
C ASP A 39 20.88 11.81 6.82
N ARG A 40 19.75 12.26 6.29
CA ARG A 40 19.61 13.25 5.21
C ARG A 40 18.38 14.12 5.45
N PRO A 41 18.33 15.34 4.89
CA PRO A 41 17.14 16.19 4.95
C PRO A 41 15.90 15.52 4.32
N ASP A 42 14.72 15.76 4.90
CA ASP A 42 13.44 15.23 4.43
C ASP A 42 13.20 15.47 2.94
N GLU A 43 13.50 16.68 2.46
CA GLU A 43 13.32 17.03 1.05
C GLU A 43 14.18 16.19 0.11
N GLU A 44 15.38 15.78 0.53
CA GLU A 44 16.23 14.89 -0.28
C GLU A 44 15.68 13.47 -0.30
N LEU A 45 15.18 12.97 0.84
CA LEU A 45 14.55 11.65 0.93
C LEU A 45 13.27 11.60 0.10
N ILE A 46 12.44 12.64 0.19
CA ILE A 46 11.19 12.77 -0.58
C ILE A 46 11.47 12.81 -2.08
N ALA A 47 12.45 13.63 -2.52
CA ALA A 47 12.80 13.71 -3.93
C ALA A 47 13.32 12.37 -4.48
N ALA A 48 14.20 11.69 -3.72
CA ALA A 48 14.74 10.40 -4.11
C ALA A 48 13.66 9.32 -4.20
N GLU A 49 12.76 9.23 -3.22
CA GLU A 49 11.64 8.28 -3.27
C GLU A 49 10.66 8.63 -4.40
N ALA A 50 10.35 9.90 -4.61
CA ALA A 50 9.41 10.32 -5.65
C ALA A 50 9.91 9.92 -7.05
N GLU A 51 11.21 10.10 -7.32
CA GLU A 51 11.85 9.64 -8.55
C GLU A 51 11.79 8.11 -8.68
N PHE A 52 12.25 7.39 -7.66
CA PHE A 52 12.24 5.92 -7.64
C PHE A 52 10.83 5.35 -7.87
N ARG A 53 9.84 5.87 -7.13
CA ARG A 53 8.44 5.42 -7.22
C ARG A 53 7.83 5.70 -8.59
N LEU A 54 8.15 6.85 -9.18
CA LEU A 54 7.66 7.24 -10.48
C LEU A 54 8.17 6.30 -11.58
N ASP A 55 9.46 5.95 -11.55
CA ASP A 55 10.05 5.02 -12.50
C ASP A 55 9.44 3.63 -12.35
N LEU A 56 9.32 3.15 -11.11
CA LEU A 56 8.73 1.85 -10.83
C LEU A 56 7.27 1.73 -11.31
N LEU A 57 6.47 2.80 -11.18
CA LEU A 57 5.09 2.85 -11.68
C LEU A 57 4.99 2.97 -13.21
N ARG A 58 6.06 3.38 -13.90
CA ARG A 58 6.10 3.50 -15.37
C ARG A 58 6.62 2.24 -16.03
N GLU A 59 7.56 1.56 -15.40
CA GLU A 59 8.21 0.36 -15.93
C GLU A 59 7.35 -0.90 -15.76
N ASP A 60 6.59 -0.97 -14.67
CA ASP A 60 5.77 -2.12 -14.31
C ASP A 60 4.28 -1.75 -14.33
N ALA A 61 3.59 -2.16 -15.39
CA ALA A 61 2.16 -1.85 -15.57
C ALA A 61 1.25 -2.55 -14.55
N ASP A 62 1.72 -3.69 -14.02
CA ASP A 62 1.02 -4.53 -13.04
C ASP A 62 1.23 -3.99 -11.61
N ARG A 63 2.22 -3.11 -11.43
CA ARG A 63 2.39 -2.37 -10.20
C ARG A 63 1.40 -1.23 -10.08
N ARG A 64 0.74 -1.19 -8.93
CA ARG A 64 -0.24 -0.16 -8.59
C ARG A 64 0.02 0.36 -7.19
N LEU A 65 -0.37 1.61 -6.98
CA LEU A 65 -0.31 2.28 -5.69
C LEU A 65 -1.68 2.88 -5.44
N TRP A 66 -2.35 2.41 -4.40
CA TRP A 66 -3.68 2.84 -4.00
C TRP A 66 -3.55 3.78 -2.82
N VAL A 67 -4.18 4.94 -2.88
CA VAL A 67 -4.16 5.93 -1.80
C VAL A 67 -5.57 6.27 -1.35
N VAL A 68 -5.72 6.53 -0.06
CA VAL A 68 -6.95 7.02 0.55
C VAL A 68 -6.83 8.52 0.73
N ALA A 69 -7.77 9.25 0.13
CA ALA A 69 -7.89 10.69 0.27
C ALA A 69 -9.14 11.05 1.08
N VAL A 70 -8.99 12.00 2.01
CA VAL A 70 -10.08 12.57 2.81
C VAL A 70 -10.11 14.07 2.65
N ASP A 71 -11.29 14.68 2.74
CA ASP A 71 -11.40 16.13 2.83
C ASP A 71 -10.73 16.59 4.15
N PRO A 72 -9.98 17.71 4.13
CA PRO A 72 -9.22 18.17 5.31
C PRO A 72 -10.10 18.50 6.52
N GLU A 73 -11.41 18.70 6.30
CA GLU A 73 -12.40 18.99 7.33
C GLU A 73 -13.00 17.72 7.97
N VAL A 74 -12.76 16.53 7.41
CA VAL A 74 -13.31 15.26 7.91
C VAL A 74 -12.44 14.76 9.06
N ALA A 75 -13.00 14.75 10.27
CA ALA A 75 -12.32 14.20 11.42
C ALA A 75 -12.21 12.67 11.30
N PRO A 76 -11.20 12.04 11.94
CA PRO A 76 -11.07 10.59 11.91
C PRO A 76 -12.30 9.81 12.40
N ALA A 77 -13.07 10.41 13.32
CA ALA A 77 -14.32 9.83 13.83
C ALA A 77 -15.47 9.84 12.80
N ASP A 78 -15.36 10.69 11.77
CA ASP A 78 -16.35 10.84 10.69
C ASP A 78 -15.92 10.08 9.42
N VAL A 79 -14.77 9.42 9.44
CA VAL A 79 -14.41 8.41 8.44
C VAL A 79 -15.21 7.16 8.78
N ASP A 80 -16.49 7.20 8.41
CA ASP A 80 -17.48 6.18 8.73
C ASP A 80 -16.95 4.76 8.49
N SER A 81 -17.08 3.92 9.52
CA SER A 81 -16.85 2.47 9.43
C SER A 81 -17.93 1.74 8.61
N GLU A 82 -18.91 2.47 8.08
CA GLU A 82 -20.00 1.96 7.25
C GLU A 82 -20.14 2.80 5.97
N ALA A 83 -19.31 2.51 4.96
CA ALA A 83 -19.67 2.67 3.56
C ALA A 83 -18.62 1.97 2.67
N LEU A 84 -18.78 0.65 2.51
CA LEU A 84 -18.95 0.20 1.14
C LEU A 84 -20.10 1.07 0.62
N ASP A 85 -19.77 2.09 -0.19
CA ASP A 85 -20.79 2.76 -0.97
C ASP A 85 -21.65 1.63 -1.57
N PRO A 86 -22.97 1.55 -1.33
CA PRO A 86 -23.79 0.54 -1.99
C PRO A 86 -23.85 0.78 -3.52
N GLU A 87 -23.36 1.95 -3.96
CA GLU A 87 -22.92 2.25 -5.34
C GLU A 87 -21.42 2.04 -5.54
N SER A 88 -20.79 1.13 -4.78
CA SER A 88 -19.46 0.63 -5.08
C SER A 88 -19.50 0.22 -6.54
N PRO A 89 -18.57 0.72 -7.39
CA PRO A 89 -18.49 0.21 -8.75
C PRO A 89 -18.47 -1.31 -8.63
N ASP A 90 -19.28 -1.96 -9.47
CA ASP A 90 -19.33 -3.41 -9.63
C ASP A 90 -17.94 -3.98 -9.28
N PRO A 91 -17.80 -4.99 -8.40
CA PRO A 91 -16.48 -5.57 -8.14
C PRO A 91 -15.76 -6.07 -9.41
N GLU A 92 -16.49 -6.19 -10.54
CA GLU A 92 -15.97 -6.42 -11.89
C GLU A 92 -15.71 -5.14 -12.72
N ALA A 93 -16.22 -3.96 -12.32
CA ALA A 93 -15.93 -2.70 -12.96
C ALA A 93 -14.52 -2.20 -12.58
N PRO A 94 -13.68 -1.82 -13.57
CA PRO A 94 -12.35 -1.32 -13.29
C PRO A 94 -12.44 -0.07 -12.41
N ALA A 95 -11.73 -0.08 -11.29
CA ALA A 95 -11.72 1.06 -10.38
C ALA A 95 -11.30 2.34 -11.13
N PRO A 96 -11.96 3.48 -10.87
CA PRO A 96 -11.73 4.66 -11.66
C PRO A 96 -10.31 5.20 -11.42
N VAL A 97 -9.45 5.07 -12.43
CA VAL A 97 -8.12 5.69 -12.47
C VAL A 97 -8.33 7.20 -12.42
N GLY A 98 -7.81 7.86 -11.39
CA GLY A 98 -7.99 9.29 -11.20
C GLY A 98 -7.04 9.80 -10.13
N VAL A 99 -6.55 11.02 -10.35
CA VAL A 99 -5.74 11.72 -9.34
C VAL A 99 -6.68 12.03 -8.17
N PRO A 100 -6.38 11.62 -6.92
CA PRO A 100 -7.10 12.15 -5.78
C PRO A 100 -7.00 13.67 -5.80
N ASP A 101 -8.12 14.36 -5.56
CA ASP A 101 -8.18 15.82 -5.57
C ASP A 101 -6.95 16.42 -4.85
N PRO A 102 -6.19 17.34 -5.49
CA PRO A 102 -5.00 17.94 -4.89
C PRO A 102 -5.26 18.57 -3.52
N ASP A 103 -6.49 19.03 -3.26
CA ASP A 103 -6.87 19.72 -2.02
C ASP A 103 -7.21 18.75 -0.86
N ARG A 104 -7.29 17.44 -1.13
CA ARG A 104 -7.55 16.41 -0.10
C ARG A 104 -6.28 15.98 0.64
N GLY A 105 -6.42 15.57 1.90
CA GLY A 105 -5.33 14.93 2.65
C GLY A 105 -5.17 13.47 2.25
N LEU A 106 -3.94 13.02 1.96
CA LEU A 106 -3.66 11.58 1.81
C LEU A 106 -3.41 11.00 3.21
N VAL A 107 -4.13 9.94 3.57
CA VAL A 107 -4.12 9.41 4.95
C VAL A 107 -3.80 7.92 5.05
N ALA A 108 -3.86 7.18 3.95
CA ALA A 108 -3.50 5.77 3.94
C ALA A 108 -3.10 5.31 2.53
N PHE A 109 -2.37 4.22 2.42
CA PHE A 109 -2.06 3.60 1.12
C PHE A 109 -1.83 2.10 1.21
N VAL A 110 -1.93 1.45 0.05
CA VAL A 110 -1.43 0.10 -0.19
C VAL A 110 -0.74 0.04 -1.56
N SER A 111 0.45 -0.57 -1.63
CA SER A 111 1.10 -0.89 -2.90
C SER A 111 0.83 -2.35 -3.29
N THR A 112 0.59 -2.59 -4.58
CA THR A 112 0.34 -3.92 -5.13
C THR A 112 1.19 -4.16 -6.38
N SER A 113 1.55 -5.41 -6.64
CA SER A 113 2.23 -5.85 -7.87
C SER A 113 1.93 -7.32 -8.14
N VAL A 114 2.14 -7.80 -9.36
CA VAL A 114 1.91 -9.20 -9.72
C VAL A 114 3.20 -10.04 -9.59
N ASP A 115 3.13 -11.14 -8.84
CA ASP A 115 4.11 -12.23 -8.84
C ASP A 115 3.66 -13.30 -9.86
N ALA A 116 3.97 -13.00 -11.13
CA ALA A 116 3.64 -13.86 -12.25
C ALA A 116 4.36 -15.21 -12.13
N CYS A 117 3.61 -16.28 -12.31
CA CYS A 117 4.12 -17.62 -12.37
C CYS A 117 4.82 -17.86 -13.71
N PRO A 118 6.11 -18.24 -13.73
CA PRO A 118 6.72 -18.72 -14.96
C PRO A 118 5.96 -19.94 -15.51
N GLU A 119 5.71 -19.97 -16.83
CA GLU A 119 4.88 -21.00 -17.50
C GLU A 119 5.29 -22.45 -17.23
N VAL A 120 6.53 -22.68 -16.79
CA VAL A 120 7.05 -24.01 -16.44
C VAL A 120 6.52 -24.54 -15.10
N PHE A 121 5.81 -23.73 -14.31
CA PHE A 121 5.27 -24.10 -13.02
C PHE A 121 3.73 -24.13 -13.04
N ASP A 122 3.16 -25.09 -12.33
CA ASP A 122 1.71 -25.25 -12.15
C ASP A 122 1.27 -24.55 -10.86
N ARG A 123 1.36 -23.22 -10.87
CA ARG A 123 0.74 -22.34 -9.86
C ARG A 123 0.11 -21.14 -10.55
N LEU A 124 -0.88 -20.57 -9.91
CA LEU A 124 -1.55 -19.35 -10.36
C LEU A 124 -0.70 -18.12 -10.04
N ASP A 125 -1.00 -17.02 -10.73
CA ASP A 125 -0.43 -15.72 -10.44
C ASP A 125 -0.95 -15.21 -9.10
N ARG A 126 -0.12 -14.41 -8.45
CA ARG A 126 -0.39 -13.89 -7.11
C ARG A 126 -0.27 -12.39 -7.12
N LEU A 127 -1.16 -11.71 -6.40
CA LEU A 127 -0.97 -10.31 -6.13
C LEU A 127 -0.16 -10.15 -4.85
N VAL A 128 0.98 -9.46 -4.96
CA VAL A 128 1.81 -9.08 -3.82
C VAL A 128 1.31 -7.75 -3.28
N VAL A 129 0.88 -7.74 -2.02
CA VAL A 129 0.74 -6.54 -1.19
C VAL A 129 2.14 -6.20 -0.66
N GLY A 130 2.67 -5.06 -1.09
CA GLY A 130 4.00 -4.60 -0.69
C GLY A 130 3.97 -3.88 0.65
N ASP A 131 3.67 -2.59 0.61
CA ASP A 131 3.55 -1.73 1.78
C ASP A 131 2.08 -1.37 2.00
N ILE A 132 1.65 -1.38 3.26
CA ILE A 132 0.35 -0.87 3.69
C ILE A 132 0.53 0.03 4.90
N TYR A 133 -0.10 1.20 4.86
CA TYR A 133 0.00 2.17 5.93
C TYR A 133 -1.30 2.94 6.10
N VAL A 134 -1.61 3.24 7.36
CA VAL A 134 -2.67 4.15 7.76
C VAL A 134 -2.06 5.15 8.73
N ASP A 135 -2.25 6.44 8.44
CA ASP A 135 -1.86 7.56 9.29
C ASP A 135 -2.35 7.33 10.72
N GLU A 136 -1.51 7.69 11.69
CA GLU A 136 -1.78 7.42 13.10
C GLU A 136 -3.15 7.96 13.54
N SER A 137 -3.54 9.14 13.05
CA SER A 137 -4.80 9.79 13.40
C SER A 137 -6.02 9.00 12.90
N TYR A 138 -5.84 8.18 11.88
CA TYR A 138 -6.90 7.40 11.21
C TYR A 138 -6.83 5.90 11.53
N ARG A 139 -5.99 5.47 12.48
CA ARG A 139 -5.96 4.07 12.93
C ARG A 139 -7.24 3.71 13.69
N GLY A 140 -7.67 2.45 13.59
CA GLY A 140 -8.89 1.97 14.23
C GLY A 140 -10.20 2.33 13.50
N THR A 141 -10.11 3.01 12.35
CA THR A 141 -11.26 3.35 11.48
C THR A 141 -11.66 2.21 10.53
N GLY A 142 -10.87 1.14 10.45
CA GLY A 142 -11.06 0.06 9.47
C GLY A 142 -10.41 0.30 8.10
N LEU A 143 -9.70 1.42 7.90
CA LEU A 143 -9.02 1.73 6.63
C LEU A 143 -8.05 0.64 6.15
N ALA A 144 -7.34 0.00 7.07
CA ALA A 144 -6.41 -1.09 6.72
C ALA A 144 -7.16 -2.31 6.15
N ASP A 145 -8.35 -2.62 6.66
CA ASP A 145 -9.21 -3.68 6.13
C ASP A 145 -9.70 -3.30 4.73
N GLN A 146 -10.15 -2.06 4.55
CA GLN A 146 -10.61 -1.58 3.24
C GLN A 146 -9.50 -1.58 2.19
N LEU A 147 -8.25 -1.28 2.58
CA LEU A 147 -7.09 -1.36 1.69
C LEU A 147 -6.77 -2.81 1.30
N LEU A 148 -6.91 -3.77 2.21
CA LEU A 148 -6.78 -5.19 1.88
C LEU A 148 -7.90 -5.68 0.95
N GLU A 149 -9.14 -5.24 1.16
CA GLU A 149 -10.24 -5.54 0.24
C GLU A 149 -10.00 -4.91 -1.14
N ARG A 150 -9.44 -3.69 -1.19
CA ARG A 150 -9.01 -3.08 -2.46
C ARG A 150 -7.95 -3.92 -3.15
N ALA A 151 -6.95 -4.43 -2.41
CA ALA A 151 -5.94 -5.34 -2.95
C ALA A 151 -6.57 -6.66 -3.43
N ALA A 152 -7.55 -7.23 -2.73
CA ALA A 152 -8.26 -8.42 -3.18
C ALA A 152 -9.04 -8.17 -4.49
N ALA A 153 -9.68 -7.01 -4.63
CA ALA A 153 -10.30 -6.61 -5.89
C ALA A 153 -9.25 -6.41 -7.00
N ASP A 154 -8.10 -5.82 -6.68
CA ASP A 154 -6.99 -5.65 -7.61
C ASP A 154 -6.42 -7.00 -8.09
N ALA A 155 -6.35 -8.00 -7.21
CA ALA A 155 -5.94 -9.35 -7.57
C ALA A 155 -6.87 -9.94 -8.64
N ARG A 156 -8.19 -9.83 -8.46
CA ARG A 156 -9.18 -10.29 -9.44
C ARG A 156 -9.07 -9.55 -10.77
N GLU A 157 -8.89 -8.24 -10.74
CA GLU A 157 -8.67 -7.41 -11.94
C GLU A 157 -7.41 -7.83 -12.71
N GLN A 158 -6.38 -8.31 -12.01
CA GLN A 158 -5.09 -8.73 -12.58
C GLN A 158 -5.00 -10.26 -12.79
N GLY A 159 -6.11 -10.99 -12.67
CA GLY A 159 -6.15 -12.44 -12.90
C GLY A 159 -5.38 -13.27 -11.86
N CYS A 160 -5.15 -12.72 -10.67
CA CYS A 160 -4.50 -13.39 -9.55
C CYS A 160 -5.54 -14.03 -8.61
N ASP A 161 -5.24 -15.23 -8.13
CA ASP A 161 -6.17 -16.03 -7.30
C ASP A 161 -5.81 -16.00 -5.79
N GLU A 162 -4.67 -15.40 -5.44
CA GLU A 162 -4.15 -15.34 -4.07
C GLU A 162 -3.48 -13.99 -3.79
N LEU A 163 -3.64 -13.50 -2.56
CA LEU A 163 -2.85 -12.40 -2.01
C LEU A 163 -1.61 -12.93 -1.31
N ARG A 164 -0.48 -12.26 -1.52
CA ARG A 164 0.79 -12.55 -0.86
C ARG A 164 1.36 -11.26 -0.27
N LEU A 165 2.08 -11.37 0.84
CA LEU A 165 2.87 -10.27 1.40
C LEU A 165 4.10 -10.83 2.09
N ASP A 166 5.08 -9.97 2.29
CA ASP A 166 6.19 -10.21 3.21
C ASP A 166 6.01 -9.27 4.41
N VAL A 167 6.33 -9.75 5.62
CA VAL A 167 6.29 -8.97 6.86
C VAL A 167 7.57 -9.22 7.64
N ASP A 168 8.18 -8.16 8.14
CA ASP A 168 9.37 -8.26 8.97
C ASP A 168 9.07 -9.01 10.27
N VAL A 169 10.01 -9.87 10.69
CA VAL A 169 9.85 -10.71 11.89
C VAL A 169 9.67 -9.89 13.17
N ASP A 170 10.25 -8.69 13.21
CA ASP A 170 10.16 -7.76 14.34
C ASP A 170 8.84 -6.94 14.33
N ASN A 171 8.09 -6.98 13.23
CA ASN A 171 6.81 -6.27 13.09
C ASN A 171 5.63 -7.10 13.61
N GLU A 172 5.67 -7.44 14.90
CA GLU A 172 4.66 -8.29 15.56
C GLU A 172 3.23 -7.75 15.40
N ARG A 173 3.08 -6.42 15.38
CA ARG A 173 1.80 -5.74 15.17
C ARG A 173 1.22 -6.07 13.79
N ALA A 174 2.02 -5.96 12.73
CA ALA A 174 1.58 -6.27 11.38
C ALA A 174 1.32 -7.77 11.22
N THR A 175 2.19 -8.63 11.76
CA THR A 175 1.98 -10.09 11.75
C THR A 175 0.64 -10.46 12.38
N ALA A 176 0.34 -9.97 13.59
CA ALA A 176 -0.93 -10.24 14.25
C ALA A 176 -2.14 -9.64 13.50
N PHE A 177 -1.96 -8.54 12.77
CA PHE A 177 -3.00 -7.96 11.92
C PHE A 177 -3.33 -8.90 10.76
N TYR A 178 -2.33 -9.39 10.02
CA TYR A 178 -2.52 -10.27 8.87
C TYR A 178 -3.02 -11.66 9.25
N GLU A 179 -2.49 -12.28 10.32
CA GLU A 179 -2.95 -13.60 10.77
C GLU A 179 -4.44 -13.61 11.12
N LYS A 180 -4.94 -12.55 11.77
CA LYS A 180 -6.37 -12.39 12.07
C LYS A 180 -7.25 -12.28 10.82
N ARG A 181 -6.66 -12.03 9.66
CA ARG A 181 -7.33 -11.87 8.35
C ARG A 181 -7.09 -13.08 7.44
N GLY A 182 -6.59 -14.18 8.00
CA GLY A 182 -6.46 -15.45 7.29
C GLY A 182 -5.18 -15.57 6.46
N PHE A 183 -4.22 -14.66 6.59
CA PHE A 183 -2.89 -14.87 6.03
C PHE A 183 -2.16 -15.95 6.83
N GLU A 184 -1.56 -16.91 6.13
CA GLU A 184 -0.81 -18.01 6.71
C GLU A 184 0.66 -17.97 6.26
N PRO A 185 1.62 -18.42 7.10
CA PRO A 185 3.02 -18.49 6.71
C PRO A 185 3.26 -19.40 5.49
N TYR A 186 3.83 -18.85 4.43
CA TYR A 186 4.11 -19.59 3.18
C TYR A 186 5.60 -19.89 2.95
N ARG A 187 6.49 -18.93 3.23
CA ARG A 187 7.95 -19.04 3.02
C ARG A 187 8.70 -18.36 4.16
N LYS A 188 9.95 -18.78 4.38
CA LYS A 188 10.92 -18.11 5.27
C LYS A 188 12.06 -17.51 4.44
N GLN A 189 12.40 -16.25 4.71
CA GLN A 189 13.64 -15.64 4.26
C GLN A 189 14.71 -15.79 5.36
N LEU A 190 15.97 -15.98 4.97
CA LEU A 190 17.09 -16.20 5.89
C LEU A 190 18.25 -15.30 5.46
N THR A 191 18.93 -14.68 6.42
CA THR A 191 20.12 -13.85 6.19
C THR A 191 21.32 -14.43 6.94
N ARG A 192 22.53 -14.18 6.42
CA ARG A 192 23.80 -14.41 7.12
C ARG A 192 24.79 -13.33 6.70
N GLU A 193 25.67 -12.95 7.61
CA GLU A 193 26.80 -12.09 7.28
C GLU A 193 27.81 -12.85 6.41
N VAL A 194 28.46 -12.12 5.50
CA VAL A 194 29.57 -12.64 4.70
C VAL A 194 30.82 -11.90 5.19
N GLU A 195 31.77 -12.65 5.73
CA GLU A 195 33.12 -12.16 6.06
C GLU A 195 33.99 -11.96 4.81
#